data_AF-A0A1J4PVN4-F1
#
_entry.id   AF-A0A1J4PVN4-F1
#
_cell.length_a   1.000
_cell.length_b   1.000
_cell.length_c   1.000
_cell.angle_alpha   90.00
_cell.angle_beta   90.00
_cell.angle_gamma   90.00
#
_symmetry.space_group_name_H-M   'P 1'
#
loop_
_entity.id
_entity.type
_entity.pdbx_description
1 polymer ?
#
loop_
_entity_poly.entity_id
_entity_poly.type
_entity_poly.pdbx_seq_one_letter_code
_entity_poly.pdbx_strand_id
1 'polypeptide(L)'
;MPPAVKAEVTAAYGRQSRPPLVHIRPRTSTFYYGDCDGTPYAAAMFVPTAGATDAERVASQDEGAVMKYFARAGNGLWTLIASDGLPRDPRGCAAVPQIPSRLAALWAGCQAIP
;
A
#
# COMPACT_ATOMS: atom_id res chain seq x y z
N MET A 1 -11.05 9.06 6.47
CA MET A 1 -11.01 8.23 5.24
C MET A 1 -12.14 7.22 5.27
N PRO A 2 -12.83 6.96 4.14
CA PRO A 2 -13.89 5.96 4.09
C PRO A 2 -13.36 4.55 4.41
N PRO A 3 -14.00 3.79 5.32
CA PRO A 3 -13.61 2.41 5.61
C PRO A 3 -13.55 1.50 4.38
N ALA A 4 -14.41 1.76 3.38
CA ALA A 4 -14.49 1.00 2.13
C ALA A 4 -13.18 1.02 1.33
N VAL A 5 -12.54 2.19 1.17
CA VAL A 5 -11.29 2.33 0.41
C VAL A 5 -10.18 1.47 1.01
N LYS A 6 -10.07 1.47 2.35
CA LYS A 6 -9.07 0.66 3.04
C LYS A 6 -9.27 -0.82 2.76
N ALA A 7 -10.51 -1.31 2.86
CA ALA A 7 -10.86 -2.69 2.59
C ALA A 7 -10.60 -3.09 1.12
N GLU A 8 -10.97 -2.23 0.16
CA GLU A 8 -10.74 -2.44 -1.26
C GLU A 8 -9.25 -2.55 -1.59
N VAL A 9 -8.41 -1.65 -1.05
CA VAL A 9 -6.96 -1.66 -1.25
C VAL A 9 -6.34 -2.91 -0.61
N THR A 10 -6.77 -3.31 0.58
CA THR A 10 -6.31 -4.56 1.22
C THR A 10 -6.66 -5.77 0.37
N ALA A 11 -7.89 -5.87 -0.12
CA ALA A 11 -8.32 -6.97 -0.98
C ALA A 11 -7.56 -6.98 -2.32
N ALA A 12 -7.28 -5.80 -2.87
CA ALA A 12 -6.48 -5.67 -4.09
C ALA A 12 -5.05 -6.14 -3.90
N TYR A 13 -4.39 -5.76 -2.82
CA TYR A 13 -3.06 -6.25 -2.49
C TYR A 13 -3.06 -7.77 -2.31
N GLY A 14 -3.98 -8.29 -1.50
CA GLY A 14 -4.10 -9.72 -1.24
C GLY A 14 -4.21 -10.59 -2.49
N ARG A 15 -4.97 -10.12 -3.51
CA ARG A 15 -5.08 -10.81 -4.82
C ARG A 15 -3.82 -10.70 -5.69
N GLN A 16 -3.10 -9.59 -5.58
CA GLN A 16 -1.93 -9.27 -6.41
C GLN A 16 -0.64 -9.90 -5.88
N SER A 17 -0.58 -10.22 -4.59
CA SER A 17 0.54 -10.96 -3.98
C SER A 17 0.71 -12.39 -4.50
N ARG A 18 1.93 -12.92 -4.39
CA ARG A 18 2.28 -14.28 -4.80
C ARG A 18 3.10 -14.98 -3.71
N PRO A 19 2.52 -15.91 -2.95
CA PRO A 19 1.13 -16.40 -3.01
C PRO A 19 0.09 -15.33 -2.62
N PRO A 20 -1.19 -15.49 -3.01
CA PRO A 20 -2.26 -14.61 -2.56
C PRO A 20 -2.33 -14.55 -1.03
N LEU A 21 -2.56 -13.35 -0.48
CA LEU A 21 -2.65 -13.10 0.95
C LEU A 21 -4.10 -12.79 1.32
N VAL A 22 -4.69 -13.59 2.21
CA VAL A 22 -6.07 -13.43 2.67
C VAL A 22 -6.10 -12.76 4.04
N HIS A 23 -5.21 -13.19 4.92
CA HIS A 23 -5.22 -12.82 6.33
C HIS A 23 -4.30 -11.64 6.64
N ILE A 24 -4.51 -10.51 5.96
CA ILE A 24 -3.69 -9.31 6.10
C ILE A 24 -4.52 -8.08 6.47
N ARG A 25 -3.84 -7.09 7.08
CA ARG A 25 -4.40 -5.77 7.32
C ARG A 25 -3.33 -4.70 7.11
N PRO A 26 -3.72 -3.44 6.84
CA PRO A 26 -2.77 -2.35 6.90
C PRO A 26 -2.14 -2.25 8.30
N ARG A 27 -0.83 -2.02 8.35
CA ARG A 27 -0.13 -1.64 9.58
C ARG A 27 -0.72 -0.32 10.10
N THR A 28 -0.81 -0.20 11.41
CA THR A 28 -1.30 1.03 12.04
C THR A 28 -0.43 2.22 11.62
N SER A 29 -1.03 3.37 11.36
CA SER A 29 -0.36 4.62 10.96
C SER A 29 0.45 4.57 9.65
N THR A 30 0.22 3.59 8.77
CA THR A 30 0.89 3.53 7.46
C THR A 30 -0.05 3.65 6.27
N PHE A 31 -1.35 3.84 6.49
CA PHE A 31 -2.32 3.95 5.39
C PHE A 31 -2.51 5.41 4.96
N TYR A 32 -2.13 5.70 3.72
CA TYR A 32 -2.30 6.98 3.05
C TYR A 32 -3.34 6.87 1.95
N TYR A 33 -4.11 7.93 1.74
CA TYR A 33 -5.10 8.03 0.68
C TYR A 33 -5.19 9.48 0.20
N GLY A 34 -5.45 9.65 -1.10
CA GLY A 34 -5.74 10.93 -1.70
C GLY A 34 -6.13 10.76 -3.16
N ASP A 35 -6.62 11.84 -3.73
CA ASP A 35 -6.98 11.91 -5.15
C ASP A 35 -6.14 13.02 -5.80
N CYS A 36 -5.65 12.76 -7.00
CA CYS A 36 -5.02 13.77 -7.84
C CYS A 36 -5.65 13.72 -9.22
N ASP A 37 -6.28 14.82 -9.63
CA ASP A 37 -6.93 14.97 -10.94
C ASP A 37 -7.92 13.85 -11.28
N GLY A 38 -8.70 13.39 -10.28
CA GLY A 38 -9.70 12.34 -10.44
C GLY A 38 -9.14 10.92 -10.44
N THR A 39 -7.85 10.74 -10.17
CA THR A 39 -7.22 9.45 -9.95
C THR A 39 -6.98 9.24 -8.44
N PRO A 40 -7.67 8.27 -7.81
CA PRO A 40 -7.41 7.88 -6.43
C PRO A 40 -6.08 7.12 -6.31
N TYR A 41 -5.33 7.45 -5.28
CA TYR A 41 -4.10 6.78 -4.88
C TYR A 41 -4.17 6.35 -3.41
N ALA A 42 -3.49 5.27 -3.10
CA ALA A 42 -3.31 4.81 -1.73
C ALA A 42 -1.90 4.28 -1.51
N ALA A 43 -1.42 4.33 -0.27
CA ALA A 43 -0.20 3.67 0.13
C ALA A 43 -0.40 2.96 1.47
N ALA A 44 0.16 1.77 1.63
CA ALA A 44 0.10 1.04 2.89
C ALA A 44 1.23 0.02 3.04
N MET A 45 1.67 -0.20 4.27
CA MET A 45 2.38 -1.42 4.66
C MET A 45 1.34 -2.42 5.18
N PHE A 46 1.54 -3.72 4.93
CA PHE A 46 0.59 -4.75 5.36
C PHE A 46 1.25 -5.70 6.37
N VAL A 47 0.46 -6.18 7.31
CA VAL A 47 0.90 -7.16 8.31
C VAL A 47 -0.08 -8.33 8.36
N PRO A 48 0.40 -9.55 8.64
CA PRO A 48 -0.47 -10.69 8.91
C PRO A 48 -1.40 -10.43 10.09
N THR A 49 -2.58 -11.04 10.03
CA THR A 49 -3.55 -11.12 11.12
C THR A 49 -3.43 -12.46 11.86
N ALA A 50 -4.18 -12.63 12.96
CA ALA A 50 -4.11 -13.84 13.78
C ALA A 50 -4.41 -15.13 12.99
N GLY A 51 -5.26 -15.08 11.96
CA GLY A 51 -5.63 -16.23 11.14
C GLY A 51 -4.66 -16.57 10.01
N ALA A 52 -3.55 -15.83 9.86
CA ALA A 52 -2.60 -16.09 8.78
C ALA A 52 -1.93 -17.46 8.93
N THR A 53 -1.96 -18.22 7.83
CA THR A 53 -1.22 -19.47 7.68
C THR A 53 0.29 -19.23 7.70
N ASP A 54 1.09 -20.28 7.94
CA ASP A 54 2.55 -20.15 7.90
C ASP A 54 3.05 -19.69 6.53
N ALA A 55 2.44 -20.17 5.44
CA ALA A 55 2.76 -19.73 4.09
C ALA A 55 2.50 -18.22 3.89
N GLU A 56 1.36 -17.70 4.39
CA GLU A 56 1.07 -16.27 4.33
C GLU A 56 2.02 -15.44 5.20
N ARG A 57 2.44 -15.97 6.36
CA ARG A 57 3.40 -15.30 7.24
C ARG A 57 4.77 -15.19 6.60
N VAL A 58 5.24 -16.24 5.92
CA VAL A 58 6.50 -16.22 5.17
C VAL A 58 6.39 -15.25 3.99
N ALA A 59 5.36 -15.39 3.15
CA ALA A 59 5.15 -14.51 2.01
C ALA A 59 5.01 -13.03 2.41
N SER A 60 4.40 -12.72 3.55
CA SER A 60 4.29 -11.35 4.06
C SER A 60 5.61 -10.77 4.55
N GLN A 61 6.59 -11.60 4.92
CA GLN A 61 7.93 -11.12 5.28
C GLN A 61 8.73 -10.77 4.03
N ASP A 62 8.60 -11.58 2.98
CA ASP A 62 9.28 -11.37 1.70
C ASP A 62 8.66 -10.19 0.93
N GLU A 63 7.33 -10.11 0.89
CA GLU A 63 6.60 -9.10 0.11
C GLU A 63 6.06 -7.93 0.95
N GLY A 64 5.54 -8.17 2.15
CA GLY A 64 4.66 -7.24 2.88
C GLY A 64 5.35 -6.22 3.78
N ALA A 65 6.65 -6.37 4.03
CA ALA A 65 7.41 -5.53 4.96
C ALA A 65 7.74 -4.11 4.43
N VAL A 66 7.40 -3.81 3.17
CA VAL A 66 7.68 -2.51 2.52
C VAL A 66 6.38 -1.76 2.20
N MET A 67 6.47 -0.43 2.02
CA MET A 67 5.32 0.36 1.58
C MET A 67 4.89 -0.09 0.18
N LYS A 68 3.59 -0.30 0.00
CA LYS A 68 2.96 -0.63 -1.28
C LYS A 68 2.17 0.57 -1.76
N TYR A 69 2.22 0.84 -3.05
CA TYR A 69 1.59 2.00 -3.69
C TYR A 69 0.55 1.56 -4.69
N PHE A 70 -0.63 2.16 -4.62
CA PHE A 70 -1.78 1.80 -5.44
C PHE A 70 -2.35 3.01 -6.13
N ALA A 71 -2.90 2.78 -7.33
CA ALA A 71 -3.76 3.73 -8.01
C ALA A 71 -5.03 3.03 -8.50
N ARG A 72 -6.08 3.81 -8.72
CA ARG A 72 -7.31 3.36 -9.34
C ARG A 72 -7.63 4.25 -10.53
N ALA A 73 -7.67 3.66 -11.73
CA ALA A 73 -8.09 4.40 -12.93
C ALA A 73 -9.62 4.54 -12.93
N GLY A 74 -10.14 5.76 -12.78
CA GLY A 74 -11.57 6.04 -12.72
C GLY A 74 -12.31 5.19 -11.67
N ASN A 75 -13.36 4.51 -12.12
CA ASN A 75 -14.18 3.58 -11.36
C ASN A 75 -13.73 2.11 -11.47
N GLY A 76 -12.50 1.86 -11.91
CA GLY A 76 -11.90 0.53 -12.04
C GLY A 76 -11.44 -0.11 -10.71
N LEU A 77 -10.62 -1.16 -10.81
CA LEU A 77 -10.03 -1.83 -9.64
C LEU A 77 -8.75 -1.11 -9.17
N TRP A 78 -8.43 -1.24 -7.89
CA TRP A 78 -7.14 -0.84 -7.34
C TRP A 78 -6.02 -1.73 -7.87
N THR A 79 -4.94 -1.12 -8.35
CA THR A 79 -3.77 -1.80 -8.90
C THR A 79 -2.53 -1.40 -8.13
N LEU A 80 -1.66 -2.37 -7.81
CA LEU A 80 -0.33 -2.12 -7.27
C LEU A 80 0.53 -1.51 -8.38
N ILE A 81 0.95 -0.26 -8.21
CA ILE A 81 1.73 0.49 -9.20
C ILE A 81 3.23 0.57 -8.85
N ALA A 82 3.57 0.41 -7.58
CA ALA A 82 4.94 0.40 -7.10
C ALA A 82 5.03 -0.20 -5.69
N SER A 83 6.26 -0.47 -5.24
CA SER A 83 6.61 -0.79 -3.86
C SER A 83 7.92 -0.10 -3.50
N ASP A 84 8.14 0.20 -2.22
CA ASP A 84 9.46 0.58 -1.76
C ASP A 84 10.45 -0.58 -1.94
N GLY A 85 11.70 -0.24 -2.25
CA GLY A 85 12.82 -1.18 -2.22
C GLY A 85 13.38 -1.40 -0.81
N LEU A 86 14.35 -2.31 -0.71
CA LEU A 86 15.15 -2.55 0.48
C LEU A 86 16.64 -2.33 0.13
N PRO A 87 17.31 -1.31 0.70
CA PRO A 87 16.79 -0.33 1.67
C PRO A 87 15.78 0.64 1.04
N ARG A 88 14.94 1.24 1.89
CA ARG A 88 13.96 2.27 1.49
C ARG A 88 14.68 3.54 1.03
N ASP A 89 14.20 4.16 -0.06
CA ASP A 89 14.71 5.48 -0.49
C ASP A 89 14.43 6.52 0.62
N PRO A 90 15.40 7.37 1.01
CA PRO A 90 15.22 8.40 2.03
C PRO A 90 14.05 9.37 1.77
N ARG A 91 13.70 9.60 0.50
CA ARG A 91 12.57 10.44 0.08
C ARG A 91 11.23 9.70 0.14
N GLY A 92 11.23 8.41 0.47
CA GLY A 92 10.04 7.56 0.55
C GLY A 92 9.22 7.62 -0.73
N CYS A 93 7.91 7.87 -0.61
CA CYS A 93 7.03 7.88 -1.79
C CYS A 93 7.27 9.05 -2.75
N ALA A 94 8.02 10.08 -2.36
CA ALA A 94 8.44 11.13 -3.28
C ALA A 94 9.51 10.66 -4.28
N ALA A 95 10.12 9.50 -4.07
CA ALA A 95 11.01 8.86 -5.04
C ALA A 95 10.27 7.98 -6.06
N VAL A 96 8.96 7.74 -5.89
CA VAL A 96 8.17 6.84 -6.73
C VAL A 96 7.57 7.63 -7.91
N PRO A 97 8.04 7.43 -9.16
CA PRO A 97 7.60 8.25 -10.30
C PRO A 97 6.10 8.16 -10.60
N GLN A 98 5.46 7.06 -10.23
CA GLN A 98 4.03 6.83 -10.43
C GLN A 98 3.15 7.59 -9.42
N ILE A 99 3.73 8.15 -8.34
CA ILE A 99 3.01 8.95 -7.36
C ILE A 99 3.17 10.44 -7.69
N PRO A 100 2.07 11.19 -7.87
CA PRO A 100 2.14 12.63 -8.11
C PRO A 100 2.91 13.36 -7.00
N SER A 101 3.84 14.24 -7.38
CA SER A 101 4.73 14.94 -6.45
C SER A 101 3.97 15.77 -5.40
N ARG A 102 2.88 16.43 -5.81
CA ARG A 102 1.98 17.16 -4.90
C ARG A 102 1.36 16.24 -3.86
N LEU A 103 0.96 15.04 -4.26
CA LEU A 103 0.36 14.08 -3.35
C LEU A 103 1.39 13.49 -2.39
N ALA A 104 2.59 13.16 -2.88
CA ALA A 104 3.69 12.71 -2.02
C ALA A 104 4.06 13.77 -0.96
N ALA A 105 4.01 15.06 -1.29
CA ALA A 105 4.23 16.14 -0.34
C ALA A 105 3.13 16.21 0.75
N LEU A 106 1.85 16.03 0.36
CA LEU A 106 0.74 15.96 1.32
C LEU A 106 0.83 14.74 2.24
N TRP A 107 1.43 13.66 1.77
CA TRP A 107 1.73 12.46 2.56
C TRP A 107 3.07 12.54 3.32
N ALA A 108 3.75 13.69 3.32
CA ALA A 108 5.07 13.87 3.94
C ALA A 108 6.09 12.79 3.52
N GLY A 109 6.12 12.45 2.23
CA GLY A 109 7.00 11.40 1.71
C GLY A 109 6.62 9.99 2.18
N CYS A 110 5.42 9.79 2.71
CA CYS A 110 4.94 8.53 3.27
C CYS A 110 5.88 7.99 4.36
N GLN A 111 6.58 8.89 5.05
CA GLN A 111 7.35 8.55 6.23
C GLN A 111 6.32 8.26 7.33
N ALA A 112 6.23 6.99 7.75
CA ALA A 112 5.25 6.56 8.73
C ALA A 112 5.25 7.53 9.92
N ILE A 113 4.08 8.08 10.25
CA ILE A 113 3.94 8.93 11.43
C ILE A 113 4.18 8.02 12.64
N PRO A 114 5.13 8.36 13.54
CA PRO A 114 5.45 7.58 14.73
C PRO A 114 4.22 7.20 15.56
#